data_AF-T1KI54-F1
#
_entry.id   AF-T1KI54-F1
#
_cell.length_a   1.000
_cell.length_b   1.000
_cell.length_c   1.000
_cell.angle_alpha   90.00
_cell.angle_beta   90.00
_cell.angle_gamma   90.00
#
_symmetry.space_group_name_H-M   'P 1'
#
loop_
_entity.id
_entity.type
_entity.pdbx_description
1 polymer ?
#
loop_
_entity_poly.entity_id
_entity_poly.type
_entity_poly.pdbx_seq_one_letter_code
_entity_poly.pdbx_strand_id
1 'polypeptide(L)'
;MASTFASEFELKLIAEANNNVHILKLDVIDYNSYSNLFTELIRIVGSSGLDILINNAELLKSFEVDAVAPYLLARALTPLIKASQRKLIVAISTEAGSIEDTNASFGGFPDYNQPTNTNTKMLDVSTVLVTGSNRGIGLEFVRQLASLEPKISHVIATCRDPDAAEELKSIAKTNNNVHILKLDVIDYKSYDNLYAEVKKIVGESGLDILINNAGILIPKPHDAVTPEELLKSFEVNAVGPYVLARKLTPLIKISQRKLIVAISDEAAVIDGYSSLAQGFPAYRASKAALNMLTRTYGDHVKKDGIISVMLFPGWCKTDFGGPKARLFTDYSVSSMIKTISTLNAEKNGCFIDYSGRPVPFYITLF
;
A
#
# COMPACT_ATOMS: atom_id res chain seq x y z
N MET A 1 -8.16 30.35 4.96
CA MET A 1 -7.44 31.07 3.90
C MET A 1 -6.81 30.03 2.99
N ALA A 2 -7.35 29.87 1.79
CA ALA A 2 -6.78 28.97 0.78
C ALA A 2 -5.53 29.62 0.19
N SER A 3 -4.39 28.94 0.25
CA SER A 3 -3.18 29.35 -0.49
C SER A 3 -3.29 28.84 -1.92
N THR A 4 -3.47 29.76 -2.86
CA THR A 4 -3.36 29.51 -4.31
C THR A 4 -1.90 29.23 -4.66
N PHE A 5 -1.58 27.99 -5.03
CA PHE A 5 -0.34 27.69 -5.76
C PHE A 5 -0.59 28.00 -7.23
N ALA A 6 -0.19 29.19 -7.67
CA ALA A 6 -0.07 29.48 -9.10
C ALA A 6 1.25 28.86 -9.59
N SER A 7 1.16 27.90 -10.51
CA SER A 7 2.31 27.39 -11.27
C SER A 7 2.09 27.76 -12.73
N GLU A 8 3.03 28.48 -13.32
CA GLU A 8 3.01 28.79 -14.76
C GLU A 8 3.46 27.55 -15.53
N PHE A 9 2.70 27.18 -16.57
CA PHE A 9 3.02 26.04 -17.43
C PHE A 9 3.22 26.54 -18.86
N GLU A 10 4.34 26.21 -19.50
CA GLU A 10 4.53 26.51 -20.92
C GLU A 10 4.29 25.25 -21.75
N LEU A 11 3.40 25.32 -22.75
CA LEU A 11 2.95 24.16 -23.52
C LEU A 11 3.36 24.31 -24.98
N LYS A 12 4.55 23.82 -25.34
CA LYS A 12 5.05 23.85 -26.72
C LYS A 12 4.38 22.76 -27.56
N LEU A 13 3.82 23.14 -28.72
CA LEU A 13 3.20 22.21 -29.67
C LEU A 13 4.04 22.17 -30.95
N ILE A 14 4.64 21.02 -31.26
CA ILE A 14 5.44 20.82 -32.47
C ILE A 14 4.60 19.99 -33.44
N ALA A 15 4.31 20.52 -34.62
CA ALA A 15 3.56 19.81 -35.66
C ALA A 15 4.49 19.39 -36.79
N GLU A 16 4.83 18.11 -36.83
CA GLU A 16 5.67 17.51 -37.86
C GLU A 16 4.84 17.18 -39.12
N ALA A 17 4.27 18.19 -39.75
CA ALA A 17 3.71 18.04 -41.09
C ALA A 17 4.26 19.05 -42.10
N ASN A 18 4.89 20.15 -41.66
CA ASN A 18 5.43 21.18 -42.56
C ASN A 18 6.65 21.95 -41.98
N ASN A 19 7.38 21.41 -41.00
CA ASN A 19 8.52 22.08 -40.33
C ASN A 19 8.22 23.45 -39.69
N ASN A 20 6.96 23.82 -39.48
CA ASN A 20 6.59 25.03 -38.72
C ASN A 20 6.32 24.67 -37.26
N VAL A 21 7.07 25.30 -36.35
CA VAL A 21 6.90 25.16 -34.90
C VAL A 21 6.05 26.32 -34.38
N HIS A 22 4.92 26.01 -33.76
CA HIS A 22 4.05 26.99 -33.11
C HIS A 22 4.16 26.87 -31.59
N ILE A 23 4.74 27.87 -30.94
CA ILE A 23 4.87 27.90 -29.47
C ILE A 23 3.67 28.63 -28.89
N LEU A 24 2.90 27.95 -28.04
CA LEU A 24 1.79 28.53 -27.28
C LEU A 24 2.17 28.58 -25.79
N LYS A 25 2.19 29.79 -25.22
CA LYS A 25 2.33 30.00 -23.78
C LYS A 25 0.94 30.12 -23.16
N LEU A 26 0.66 29.36 -22.10
CA LEU A 26 -0.65 29.31 -21.45
C LEU A 26 -0.49 29.39 -19.94
N ASP A 27 -0.83 30.53 -19.35
CA ASP A 27 -0.83 30.70 -17.90
C ASP A 27 -2.11 30.09 -17.31
N VAL A 28 -1.98 28.98 -16.58
CA VAL A 28 -3.12 28.27 -15.97
C VAL A 28 -3.18 28.60 -14.49
N ILE A 29 -4.17 29.40 -14.08
CA ILE A 29 -4.21 30.00 -12.74
C ILE A 29 -5.31 29.37 -11.85
N ASP A 30 -6.32 28.65 -12.40
CA ASP A 30 -7.35 27.94 -11.60
C ASP A 30 -8.15 26.83 -12.37
N TYR A 31 -9.08 26.15 -11.67
CA TYR A 31 -9.95 25.07 -12.20
C TYR A 31 -10.88 25.55 -13.35
N ASN A 32 -11.32 26.81 -13.35
CA ASN A 32 -12.15 27.38 -14.41
C ASN A 32 -11.33 27.62 -15.70
N SER A 33 -10.02 27.78 -15.57
CA SER A 33 -9.08 27.93 -16.69
C SER A 33 -8.95 26.66 -17.55
N TYR A 34 -9.29 25.47 -17.01
CA TYR A 34 -9.26 24.19 -17.76
C TYR A 34 -10.40 24.07 -18.78
N SER A 35 -11.58 24.63 -18.48
CA SER A 35 -12.70 24.73 -19.44
C SER A 35 -12.33 25.61 -20.65
N ASN A 36 -11.57 26.68 -20.39
CA ASN A 36 -11.07 27.56 -21.45
C ASN A 36 -9.97 26.89 -22.26
N LEU A 37 -9.08 26.09 -21.63
CA LEU A 37 -8.09 25.26 -22.31
C LEU A 37 -8.74 24.29 -23.31
N PHE A 38 -9.81 23.62 -22.90
CA PHE A 38 -10.55 22.68 -23.75
C PHE A 38 -11.23 23.38 -24.93
N THR A 39 -11.85 24.53 -24.67
CA THR A 39 -12.52 25.34 -25.70
C THR A 39 -11.52 25.87 -26.73
N GLU A 40 -10.34 26.31 -26.27
CA GLU A 40 -9.34 26.92 -27.15
C GLU A 40 -8.52 25.89 -27.93
N LEU A 41 -8.26 24.71 -27.35
CA LEU A 41 -7.76 23.55 -28.09
C LEU A 41 -8.73 23.12 -29.20
N ILE A 42 -10.04 23.07 -28.92
CA ILE A 42 -11.06 22.79 -29.94
C ILE A 42 -11.09 23.88 -31.01
N ARG A 43 -10.95 25.16 -30.65
CA ARG A 43 -10.92 26.27 -31.61
C ARG A 43 -9.71 26.20 -32.53
N ILE A 44 -8.53 25.85 -32.00
CA ILE A 44 -7.29 25.68 -32.76
C ILE A 44 -7.41 24.47 -33.70
N VAL A 45 -7.87 23.32 -33.20
CA VAL A 45 -8.06 22.09 -33.99
C VAL A 45 -9.12 22.28 -35.09
N GLY A 46 -10.24 22.91 -34.74
CA GLY A 46 -11.38 23.13 -35.65
C GLY A 46 -11.13 24.17 -36.74
N SER A 47 -10.19 25.10 -36.56
CA SER A 47 -9.90 26.16 -37.56
C SER A 47 -8.76 25.82 -38.52
N SER A 48 -7.95 24.78 -38.22
CA SER A 48 -6.74 24.46 -38.99
C SER A 48 -6.66 23.02 -39.51
N GLY A 49 -7.65 22.16 -39.20
CA GLY A 49 -7.74 20.80 -39.73
C GLY A 49 -6.61 19.87 -39.26
N LEU A 50 -6.04 20.15 -38.08
CA LEU A 50 -4.88 19.44 -37.51
C LEU A 50 -5.31 18.42 -36.45
N ASP A 51 -4.81 17.19 -36.56
CA ASP A 51 -5.02 16.08 -35.61
C ASP A 51 -3.85 15.95 -34.61
N ILE A 52 -4.15 15.67 -33.33
CA ILE A 52 -3.18 15.63 -32.21
C ILE A 52 -2.89 14.18 -31.80
N LEU A 53 -1.61 13.82 -31.63
CA LEU A 53 -1.17 12.56 -31.00
C LEU A 53 -0.20 12.88 -29.85
N ILE A 54 -0.59 12.51 -28.63
CA ILE A 54 0.25 12.69 -27.43
C ILE A 54 1.10 11.42 -27.26
N ASN A 55 2.42 11.53 -27.39
CA ASN A 55 3.31 10.41 -27.13
C ASN A 55 3.52 10.25 -25.61
N ASN A 56 2.73 9.37 -25.02
CA ASN A 56 2.66 9.10 -23.58
C ASN A 56 3.94 8.51 -22.95
N ALA A 57 4.98 8.19 -23.73
CA ALA A 57 6.10 7.38 -23.25
C ALA A 57 7.25 8.16 -22.59
N GLU A 58 7.44 9.43 -22.91
CA GLU A 58 8.53 10.24 -22.32
C GLU A 58 8.04 11.34 -21.38
N LEU A 59 6.85 11.90 -21.64
CA LEU A 59 6.25 12.95 -20.81
C LEU A 59 5.90 12.49 -19.38
N LEU A 60 5.65 11.20 -19.18
CA LEU A 60 5.37 10.64 -17.86
C LEU A 60 6.65 10.34 -17.04
N LYS A 61 7.85 10.48 -17.62
CA LYS A 61 9.10 10.20 -16.91
C LYS A 61 9.59 11.37 -16.05
N SER A 62 9.10 12.58 -16.26
CA SER A 62 9.68 13.80 -15.67
C SER A 62 8.78 14.56 -14.68
N PHE A 63 7.63 14.02 -14.26
CA PHE A 63 6.72 14.74 -13.36
C PHE A 63 6.49 14.00 -12.04
N GLU A 64 7.18 14.46 -11.00
CA GLU A 64 6.81 14.30 -9.59
C GLU A 64 5.85 15.43 -9.15
N VAL A 65 4.67 15.60 -9.74
CA VAL A 65 3.61 16.43 -9.13
C VAL A 65 2.22 15.91 -9.56
N ASP A 66 1.38 15.58 -8.58
CA ASP A 66 -0.08 15.36 -8.63
C ASP A 66 -0.69 15.02 -10.01
N ALA A 67 -0.62 13.73 -10.36
CA ALA A 67 -0.95 13.14 -11.66
C ALA A 67 -2.45 13.07 -12.02
N VAL A 68 -3.22 14.15 -11.85
CA VAL A 68 -4.63 14.23 -12.29
C VAL A 68 -4.74 14.93 -13.65
N ALA A 69 -3.99 16.00 -13.91
CA ALA A 69 -4.16 16.83 -15.10
C ALA A 69 -3.67 16.21 -16.43
N PRO A 70 -2.47 15.60 -16.53
CA PRO A 70 -2.00 15.00 -17.79
C PRO A 70 -2.83 13.78 -18.21
N TYR A 71 -3.33 13.03 -17.23
CA TYR A 71 -4.15 11.84 -17.43
C TYR A 71 -5.56 12.19 -17.95
N LEU A 72 -6.19 13.24 -17.39
CA LEU A 72 -7.49 13.73 -17.87
C LEU A 72 -7.40 14.28 -19.30
N LEU A 73 -6.32 14.99 -19.64
CA LEU A 73 -6.09 15.52 -20.98
C LEU A 73 -5.90 14.40 -22.03
N ALA A 74 -5.09 13.39 -21.70
CA ALA A 74 -4.91 12.22 -22.57
C ALA A 74 -6.22 11.44 -22.79
N ARG A 75 -7.06 11.33 -21.75
CA ARG A 75 -8.35 10.63 -21.82
C ARG A 75 -9.39 11.41 -22.63
N ALA A 76 -9.44 12.74 -22.53
CA ALA A 76 -10.33 13.59 -23.31
C ALA A 76 -10.02 13.54 -24.82
N LEU A 77 -8.75 13.35 -25.19
CA LEU A 77 -8.30 13.32 -26.59
C LEU A 77 -8.34 11.90 -27.21
N THR A 78 -8.49 10.84 -26.41
CA THR A 78 -8.49 9.45 -26.86
C THR A 78 -9.58 9.10 -27.89
N PRO A 79 -10.83 9.61 -27.80
CA PRO A 79 -11.85 9.33 -28.81
C PRO A 79 -11.53 9.96 -30.18
N LEU A 80 -10.92 11.15 -30.18
CA LEU A 80 -10.50 11.87 -31.39
C LEU A 80 -9.32 11.16 -32.06
N ILE A 81 -8.36 10.66 -31.27
CA ILE A 81 -7.21 9.88 -31.74
C ILE A 81 -7.64 8.56 -32.40
N LYS A 82 -8.64 7.87 -31.84
CA LYS A 82 -9.13 6.60 -32.38
C LYS A 82 -9.88 6.73 -33.72
N ALA A 83 -10.30 7.93 -34.09
CA ALA A 83 -11.05 8.19 -35.33
C ALA A 83 -10.15 8.55 -36.54
N SER A 84 -8.84 8.77 -36.34
CA SER A 84 -7.94 9.30 -37.39
C SER A 84 -6.99 8.25 -37.99
N GLN A 85 -6.64 8.39 -39.28
CA GLN A 85 -5.81 7.44 -40.07
C GLN A 85 -4.36 7.89 -40.38
N ARG A 86 -3.83 8.99 -39.80
CA ARG A 86 -2.41 9.41 -40.00
C ARG A 86 -1.74 9.92 -38.70
N LYS A 87 -0.41 9.86 -38.62
CA LYS A 87 0.40 10.11 -37.40
C LYS A 87 1.03 11.53 -37.38
N LEU A 88 0.87 12.25 -36.27
CA LEU A 88 1.62 13.45 -35.86
C LEU A 88 2.19 13.20 -34.44
N ILE A 89 3.21 13.91 -33.96
CA ILE A 89 3.79 13.71 -32.60
C ILE A 89 3.82 15.05 -31.84
N VAL A 90 3.22 15.10 -30.65
CA VAL A 90 3.27 16.27 -29.74
C VAL A 90 4.08 15.94 -28.49
N ALA A 91 5.02 16.83 -28.12
CA ALA A 91 5.84 16.76 -26.91
C ALA A 91 5.65 18.02 -26.05
N ILE A 92 5.41 17.85 -24.75
CA ILE A 92 5.28 18.92 -23.75
C ILE A 92 6.51 18.83 -22.85
N SER A 93 7.18 19.95 -22.58
CA SER A 93 8.37 20.00 -21.73
C SER A 93 8.21 21.13 -20.71
N THR A 94 8.72 20.90 -19.49
CA THR A 94 8.92 21.95 -18.47
C THR A 94 10.41 22.14 -18.29
N GLU A 95 10.89 23.38 -18.31
CA GLU A 95 12.30 23.68 -18.10
C GLU A 95 12.68 23.51 -16.62
N ALA A 96 13.50 22.50 -16.30
CA ALA A 96 14.52 22.59 -15.26
C ALA A 96 15.58 21.48 -15.42
N GLY A 97 16.79 21.87 -15.81
CA GLY A 97 18.08 21.27 -15.42
C GLY A 97 18.36 19.77 -15.67
N SER A 98 19.22 19.50 -16.64
CA SER A 98 20.01 18.27 -16.91
C SER A 98 19.90 17.08 -15.93
N ILE A 99 19.45 15.93 -16.44
CA ILE A 99 19.53 14.62 -15.79
C ILE A 99 20.45 13.71 -16.63
N GLU A 100 21.48 13.15 -16.00
CA GLU A 100 22.27 12.03 -16.51
C GLU A 100 21.41 10.75 -16.54
N ASP A 101 21.62 9.97 -17.61
CA ASP A 101 20.94 8.72 -17.98
C ASP A 101 20.55 7.79 -16.81
N THR A 102 19.24 7.56 -16.63
CA THR A 102 18.72 6.30 -16.08
C THR A 102 17.48 5.84 -16.84
N ASN A 103 17.61 4.69 -17.49
CA ASN A 103 16.56 4.00 -18.23
C ASN A 103 15.44 3.49 -17.30
N ALA A 104 14.29 4.17 -17.25
CA ALA A 104 13.05 3.61 -16.71
C ALA A 104 11.98 3.51 -17.82
N SER A 105 11.43 2.32 -18.04
CA SER A 105 10.40 2.02 -19.05
C SER A 105 9.02 1.94 -18.40
N PHE A 106 8.04 2.63 -18.99
CA PHE A 106 6.64 2.59 -18.58
C PHE A 106 5.93 1.39 -19.21
N GLY A 107 5.26 0.60 -18.36
CA GLY A 107 4.68 -0.70 -18.73
C GLY A 107 5.17 -1.83 -17.82
N GLY A 108 5.28 -1.55 -16.53
CA GLY A 108 5.81 -2.49 -15.56
C GLY A 108 5.65 -1.92 -14.16
N PHE A 109 5.46 -2.82 -13.21
CA PHE A 109 5.52 -2.59 -11.77
C PHE A 109 6.65 -1.59 -11.42
N PRO A 110 6.44 -0.66 -10.46
CA PRO A 110 7.44 0.35 -10.14
C PRO A 110 8.78 -0.30 -9.77
N ASP A 111 9.88 0.32 -10.19
CA ASP A 111 11.22 -0.14 -9.83
C ASP A 111 11.41 -0.01 -8.31
N TYR A 112 11.38 -1.17 -7.63
CA TYR A 112 11.39 -1.29 -6.17
C TYR A 112 12.76 -1.00 -5.53
N ASN A 113 13.74 -0.52 -6.30
CA ASN A 113 15.10 -0.22 -5.86
C ASN A 113 15.41 1.28 -5.67
N GLN A 114 14.43 2.18 -5.79
CA GLN A 114 14.65 3.61 -5.53
C GLN A 114 14.80 3.86 -4.01
N PRO A 115 15.90 4.48 -3.54
CA PRO A 115 16.11 4.75 -2.12
C PRO A 115 15.13 5.81 -1.62
N THR A 116 14.23 5.44 -0.71
CA THR A 116 13.36 6.40 -0.01
C THR A 116 14.17 7.21 1.02
N ASN A 117 13.92 8.51 1.04
CA ASN A 117 14.46 9.57 1.91
C ASN A 117 14.98 9.11 3.30
N THR A 118 16.20 9.52 3.65
CA THR A 118 17.10 8.92 4.66
C THR A 118 16.86 9.31 6.12
N ASN A 119 15.81 10.08 6.45
CA ASN A 119 15.47 10.38 7.85
C ASN A 119 14.70 9.20 8.48
N THR A 120 15.42 8.12 8.78
CA THR A 120 14.84 6.93 9.39
C THR A 120 14.55 7.21 10.86
N LYS A 121 13.30 7.52 11.19
CA LYS A 121 12.85 7.52 12.59
C LYS A 121 12.99 6.09 13.12
N MET A 122 13.73 5.93 14.20
CA MET A 122 13.89 4.62 14.83
C MET A 122 12.57 4.13 15.43
N LEU A 123 12.34 2.82 15.42
CA LEU A 123 11.13 2.23 16.00
C LEU A 123 11.28 2.21 17.53
N ASP A 124 10.70 3.23 18.18
CA ASP A 124 10.71 3.37 19.63
C ASP A 124 9.50 2.66 20.25
N VAL A 125 9.68 1.38 20.58
CA VAL A 125 8.66 0.49 21.20
C VAL A 125 9.30 -0.54 22.12
N SER A 126 8.56 -1.00 23.12
CA SER A 126 8.98 -2.06 24.04
C SER A 126 8.39 -3.43 23.68
N THR A 127 7.18 -3.46 23.11
CA THR A 127 6.45 -4.72 22.85
C THR A 127 5.79 -4.80 21.48
N VAL A 128 6.09 -5.83 20.70
CA VAL A 128 5.38 -6.12 19.44
C VAL A 128 4.81 -7.54 19.46
N LEU A 129 3.54 -7.71 19.10
CA LEU A 129 2.93 -9.01 18.85
C LEU A 129 2.72 -9.21 17.34
N VAL A 130 3.21 -10.33 16.80
CA VAL A 130 3.04 -10.71 15.40
C VAL A 130 2.25 -12.01 15.32
N THR A 131 1.20 -12.03 14.50
CA THR A 131 0.41 -13.25 14.25
C THR A 131 0.89 -14.03 13.05
N GLY A 132 0.85 -15.36 13.11
CA GLY A 132 1.24 -16.22 11.98
C GLY A 132 2.74 -16.16 11.69
N SER A 133 3.56 -16.35 12.71
CA SER A 133 5.01 -16.11 12.68
C SER A 133 5.87 -17.35 12.42
N ASN A 134 5.29 -18.49 12.07
CA ASN A 134 6.06 -19.71 11.84
C ASN A 134 6.72 -19.79 10.45
N ARG A 135 6.36 -18.88 9.51
CA ARG A 135 6.90 -18.82 8.14
C ARG A 135 6.63 -17.48 7.47
N GLY A 136 7.21 -17.25 6.29
CA GLY A 136 6.92 -16.12 5.42
C GLY A 136 7.14 -14.75 6.08
N ILE A 137 6.26 -13.79 5.77
CA ILE A 137 6.34 -12.40 6.26
C ILE A 137 6.34 -12.32 7.79
N GLY A 138 5.51 -13.12 8.47
CA GLY A 138 5.43 -13.11 9.93
C GLY A 138 6.71 -13.59 10.63
N LEU A 139 7.37 -14.60 10.07
CA LEU A 139 8.67 -15.09 10.56
C LEU A 139 9.77 -14.04 10.33
N GLU A 140 9.76 -13.40 9.17
CA GLU A 140 10.73 -12.35 8.83
C GLU A 140 10.55 -11.11 9.73
N PHE A 141 9.31 -10.71 10.04
CA PHE A 141 9.05 -9.68 11.06
C PHE A 141 9.71 -10.05 12.39
N VAL A 142 9.50 -11.27 12.88
CA VAL A 142 10.08 -11.70 14.16
C VAL A 142 11.61 -11.69 14.10
N ARG A 143 12.20 -12.20 13.01
CA ARG A 143 13.65 -12.21 12.79
C ARG A 143 14.26 -10.80 12.89
N GLN A 144 13.68 -9.84 12.17
CA GLN A 144 14.20 -8.47 12.17
C GLN A 144 13.92 -7.75 13.49
N LEU A 145 12.69 -7.82 14.01
CA LEU A 145 12.31 -7.17 15.27
C LEU A 145 13.14 -7.68 16.46
N ALA A 146 13.47 -8.97 16.49
CA ALA A 146 14.28 -9.57 17.56
C ALA A 146 15.70 -8.97 17.63
N SER A 147 16.24 -8.56 16.48
CA SER A 147 17.61 -8.05 16.32
C SER A 147 17.69 -6.53 16.08
N LEU A 148 16.58 -5.80 16.24
CA LEU A 148 16.58 -4.33 16.12
C LEU A 148 17.37 -3.66 17.23
N GLU A 149 17.94 -2.50 16.91
CA GLU A 149 18.55 -1.58 17.88
C GLU A 149 17.84 -0.20 17.84
N PRO A 150 17.41 0.36 18.99
CA PRO A 150 17.48 -0.22 20.32
C PRO A 150 16.62 -1.48 20.43
N LYS A 151 17.07 -2.38 21.30
CA LYS A 151 16.43 -3.68 21.50
C LYS A 151 14.98 -3.54 21.99
N ILE A 152 14.06 -4.16 21.26
CA ILE A 152 12.67 -4.38 21.70
C ILE A 152 12.68 -5.40 22.84
N SER A 153 12.01 -5.07 23.95
CA SER A 153 12.00 -5.93 25.15
C SER A 153 11.23 -7.23 24.94
N HIS A 154 10.10 -7.17 24.22
CA HIS A 154 9.24 -8.31 23.97
C HIS A 154 8.76 -8.37 22.52
N VAL A 155 9.19 -9.41 21.80
CA VAL A 155 8.63 -9.79 20.49
C VAL A 155 7.81 -11.06 20.69
N ILE A 156 6.49 -10.91 20.74
CA ILE A 156 5.54 -12.01 20.93
C ILE A 156 5.17 -12.56 19.55
N ALA A 157 5.68 -13.73 19.24
CA ALA A 157 5.43 -14.43 17.99
C ALA A 157 4.35 -15.49 18.21
N THR A 158 3.28 -15.49 17.40
CA THR A 158 2.22 -16.49 17.55
C THR A 158 2.12 -17.41 16.33
N CYS A 159 1.82 -18.69 16.57
CA CYS A 159 1.56 -19.66 15.52
C CYS A 159 0.64 -20.79 16.00
N ARG A 160 0.05 -21.55 15.07
CA ARG A 160 -0.92 -22.60 15.41
C ARG A 160 -0.31 -23.78 16.15
N ASP A 161 0.93 -24.10 15.82
CA ASP A 161 1.67 -25.23 16.37
C ASP A 161 3.11 -24.81 16.69
N PRO A 162 3.36 -24.32 17.93
CA PRO A 162 4.70 -23.95 18.38
C PRO A 162 5.70 -25.10 18.32
N ASP A 163 5.26 -26.33 18.55
CA ASP A 163 6.15 -27.51 18.60
C ASP A 163 6.72 -27.82 17.23
N ALA A 164 5.95 -27.60 16.16
CA ALA A 164 6.40 -27.79 14.77
C ALA A 164 7.13 -26.58 14.16
N ALA A 165 7.24 -25.44 14.87
CA ALA A 165 7.78 -24.19 14.32
C ALA A 165 9.30 -24.07 14.47
N GLU A 166 10.07 -24.98 13.85
CA GLU A 166 11.53 -25.10 14.03
C GLU A 166 12.32 -23.80 13.80
N GLU A 167 12.07 -23.09 12.69
CA GLU A 167 12.77 -21.83 12.41
C GLU A 167 12.47 -20.76 13.46
N LEU A 168 11.22 -20.67 13.91
CA LEU A 168 10.81 -19.71 14.94
C LEU A 168 11.44 -20.06 16.29
N LYS A 169 11.48 -21.34 16.66
CA LYS A 169 12.19 -21.83 17.85
C LYS A 169 13.69 -21.51 17.79
N SER A 170 14.31 -21.65 16.61
CA SER A 170 15.72 -21.31 16.41
C SER A 170 15.98 -19.82 16.65
N ILE A 171 15.10 -18.93 16.18
CA ILE A 171 15.20 -17.49 16.45
C ILE A 171 15.04 -17.21 17.96
N ALA A 172 14.04 -17.81 18.61
CA ALA A 172 13.82 -17.60 20.04
C ALA A 172 14.97 -18.12 20.93
N LYS A 173 15.65 -19.20 20.50
CA LYS A 173 16.80 -19.74 21.21
C LYS A 173 17.99 -18.78 21.27
N THR A 174 18.16 -17.94 20.24
CA THR A 174 19.26 -16.96 20.17
C THR A 174 18.83 -15.55 20.60
N ASN A 175 17.52 -15.30 20.77
CA ASN A 175 16.96 -14.00 21.10
C ASN A 175 16.02 -14.11 22.32
N ASN A 176 16.53 -13.77 23.50
CA ASN A 176 15.80 -13.87 24.78
C ASN A 176 14.57 -12.94 24.90
N ASN A 177 14.42 -11.99 23.98
CA ASN A 177 13.25 -11.10 23.88
C ASN A 177 12.11 -11.71 23.06
N VAL A 178 12.28 -12.88 22.43
CA VAL A 178 11.24 -13.53 21.62
C VAL A 178 10.44 -14.53 22.46
N HIS A 179 9.12 -14.38 22.46
CA HIS A 179 8.16 -15.24 23.19
C HIS A 179 7.26 -15.93 22.18
N ILE A 180 7.24 -17.26 22.15
CA ILE A 180 6.38 -18.03 21.23
C ILE A 180 5.10 -18.42 21.96
N LEU A 181 3.94 -17.99 21.45
CA LEU A 181 2.62 -18.37 21.96
C LEU A 181 1.81 -19.15 20.91
N LYS A 182 0.94 -20.04 21.39
CA LYS A 182 0.00 -20.76 20.52
C LYS A 182 -1.18 -19.87 20.16
N LEU A 183 -1.52 -19.78 18.87
CA LEU A 183 -2.72 -19.10 18.39
C LEU A 183 -3.21 -19.69 17.06
N ASP A 184 -4.45 -20.17 17.05
CA ASP A 184 -5.27 -20.17 15.84
C ASP A 184 -6.18 -18.95 15.89
N VAL A 185 -6.09 -18.07 14.89
CA VAL A 185 -6.83 -16.80 14.87
C VAL A 185 -8.34 -16.98 14.78
N ILE A 186 -8.84 -18.17 14.48
CA ILE A 186 -10.28 -18.45 14.52
C ILE A 186 -10.71 -19.33 15.71
N ASP A 187 -9.78 -19.74 16.59
CA ASP A 187 -10.14 -20.39 17.86
C ASP A 187 -10.40 -19.33 18.93
N TYR A 188 -11.56 -18.67 18.83
CA TYR A 188 -11.95 -17.59 19.74
C TYR A 188 -12.01 -18.02 21.22
N LYS A 189 -12.15 -19.31 21.50
CA LYS A 189 -12.16 -19.83 22.88
C LYS A 189 -10.78 -19.76 23.53
N SER A 190 -9.71 -19.76 22.74
CA SER A 190 -8.33 -19.63 23.22
C SER A 190 -7.94 -18.21 23.63
N TYR A 191 -8.74 -17.21 23.27
CA TYR A 191 -8.35 -15.80 23.38
C TYR A 191 -8.21 -15.30 24.82
N ASP A 192 -8.95 -15.86 25.77
CA ASP A 192 -8.79 -15.54 27.20
C ASP A 192 -7.42 -15.99 27.71
N ASN A 193 -6.99 -17.19 27.32
CA ASN A 193 -5.68 -17.73 27.65
C ASN A 193 -4.57 -16.91 26.98
N LEU A 194 -4.69 -16.63 25.68
CA LEU A 194 -3.74 -15.77 24.96
C LEU A 194 -3.61 -14.40 25.65
N TYR A 195 -4.72 -13.76 26.00
CA TYR A 195 -4.70 -12.47 26.68
C TYR A 195 -3.95 -12.54 28.01
N ALA A 196 -4.17 -13.60 28.81
CA ALA A 196 -3.48 -13.79 30.08
C ALA A 196 -1.96 -13.97 29.88
N GLU A 197 -1.55 -14.74 28.88
CA GLU A 197 -0.13 -14.94 28.54
C GLU A 197 0.53 -13.64 28.05
N VAL A 198 -0.12 -12.92 27.14
CA VAL A 198 0.37 -11.62 26.67
C VAL A 198 0.47 -10.65 27.83
N LYS A 199 -0.56 -10.55 28.69
CA LYS A 199 -0.54 -9.68 29.88
C LYS A 199 0.61 -10.01 30.82
N LYS A 200 0.90 -11.30 31.02
CA LYS A 200 2.03 -11.76 31.86
C LYS A 200 3.39 -11.31 31.29
N ILE A 201 3.54 -11.33 29.97
CA ILE A 201 4.79 -10.92 29.29
C ILE A 201 4.97 -9.40 29.37
N VAL A 202 3.91 -8.64 29.08
CA VAL A 202 4.00 -7.18 28.91
C VAL A 202 3.86 -6.39 30.21
N GLY A 203 3.26 -6.99 31.24
CA GLY A 203 3.00 -6.34 32.52
C GLY A 203 2.20 -5.04 32.37
N GLU A 204 2.61 -4.02 33.14
CA GLU A 204 1.98 -2.70 33.15
C GLU A 204 2.39 -1.82 31.96
N SER A 205 3.43 -2.19 31.21
CA SER A 205 3.88 -1.47 30.01
C SER A 205 2.94 -1.65 28.82
N GLY A 206 2.11 -2.71 28.83
CA GLY A 206 1.14 -2.97 27.76
C GLY A 206 1.75 -3.43 26.43
N LEU A 207 0.89 -3.56 25.43
CA LEU A 207 1.24 -4.03 24.08
C LEU A 207 1.34 -2.87 23.11
N ASP A 208 2.56 -2.50 22.70
CA ASP A 208 2.75 -1.31 21.86
C ASP A 208 2.18 -1.47 20.43
N ILE A 209 2.48 -2.61 19.80
CA ILE A 209 2.08 -2.89 18.43
C ILE A 209 1.48 -4.29 18.31
N LEU A 210 0.27 -4.37 17.74
CA LEU A 210 -0.32 -5.61 17.24
C LEU A 210 -0.19 -5.66 15.71
N ILE A 211 0.53 -6.65 15.19
CA ILE A 211 0.63 -6.94 13.75
C ILE A 211 -0.23 -8.17 13.43
N ASN A 212 -1.42 -7.90 12.88
CA ASN A 212 -2.30 -8.90 12.30
C ASN A 212 -1.78 -9.33 10.93
N ASN A 213 -0.86 -10.30 10.92
CA ASN A 213 -0.22 -10.86 9.73
C ASN A 213 -0.81 -12.22 9.31
N ALA A 214 -1.33 -13.03 10.24
CA ALA A 214 -1.88 -14.34 9.91
C ALA A 214 -2.98 -14.23 8.84
N GLY A 215 -2.88 -15.07 7.80
CA GLY A 215 -3.84 -15.09 6.71
C GLY A 215 -3.70 -16.30 5.80
N ILE A 216 -4.72 -16.55 5.00
CA ILE A 216 -4.78 -17.62 4.00
C ILE A 216 -5.21 -17.06 2.65
N LEU A 217 -4.82 -17.75 1.57
CA LEU A 217 -5.34 -17.56 0.23
C LEU A 217 -5.82 -18.91 -0.25
N ILE A 218 -7.09 -18.95 -0.66
CA ILE A 218 -7.69 -20.13 -1.27
C ILE A 218 -7.64 -19.92 -2.79
N PRO A 219 -6.80 -20.68 -3.53
CA PRO A 219 -6.49 -20.38 -4.92
C PRO A 219 -7.56 -20.91 -5.88
N LYS A 220 -8.81 -20.47 -5.70
CA LYS A 220 -9.97 -20.88 -6.52
C LYS A 220 -10.43 -19.74 -7.44
N PRO A 221 -10.84 -20.06 -8.68
CA PRO A 221 -11.55 -19.12 -9.55
C PRO A 221 -13.02 -18.95 -9.11
N HIS A 222 -13.74 -18.01 -9.74
CA HIS A 222 -15.12 -17.68 -9.40
C HIS A 222 -16.12 -18.84 -9.59
N ASP A 223 -15.90 -19.67 -10.60
CA ASP A 223 -16.73 -20.82 -10.96
C ASP A 223 -16.48 -22.05 -10.09
N ALA A 224 -15.40 -22.08 -9.29
CA ALA A 224 -15.03 -23.23 -8.46
C ALA A 224 -14.92 -22.94 -6.96
N VAL A 225 -15.05 -21.67 -6.53
CA VAL A 225 -15.03 -21.32 -5.11
C VAL A 225 -16.34 -21.75 -4.44
N THR A 226 -16.23 -22.35 -3.26
CA THR A 226 -17.39 -22.76 -2.46
C THR A 226 -17.79 -21.71 -1.42
N PRO A 227 -19.06 -21.71 -0.93
CA PRO A 227 -19.46 -20.88 0.20
C PRO A 227 -18.58 -21.08 1.44
N GLU A 228 -18.18 -22.32 1.73
CA GLU A 228 -17.34 -22.67 2.88
C GLU A 228 -15.94 -22.03 2.75
N GLU A 229 -15.36 -22.01 1.56
CA GLU A 229 -14.06 -21.36 1.30
C GLU A 229 -14.15 -19.83 1.38
N LEU A 230 -15.26 -19.23 0.91
CA LEU A 230 -15.53 -17.80 1.09
C LEU A 230 -15.58 -17.45 2.58
N LEU A 231 -16.39 -18.17 3.34
CA LEU A 231 -16.55 -17.98 4.79
C LEU A 231 -15.23 -18.21 5.52
N LYS A 232 -14.48 -19.25 5.17
CA LYS A 232 -13.20 -19.57 5.80
C LYS A 232 -12.18 -18.46 5.58
N SER A 233 -12.07 -17.94 4.35
CA SER A 233 -11.17 -16.81 4.05
C SER A 233 -11.60 -15.55 4.78
N PHE A 234 -12.90 -15.26 4.84
CA PHE A 234 -13.45 -14.13 5.59
C PHE A 234 -13.17 -14.24 7.09
N GLU A 235 -13.39 -15.42 7.68
CA GLU A 235 -13.19 -15.67 9.10
C GLU A 235 -11.72 -15.52 9.49
N VAL A 236 -10.81 -16.11 8.73
CA VAL A 236 -9.37 -16.07 9.02
C VAL A 236 -8.77 -14.70 8.73
N ASN A 237 -9.07 -14.09 7.59
CA ASN A 237 -8.37 -12.88 7.15
C ASN A 237 -9.01 -11.58 7.65
N ALA A 238 -10.28 -11.59 8.06
CA ALA A 238 -11.00 -10.37 8.46
C ALA A 238 -11.55 -10.47 9.89
N VAL A 239 -12.35 -11.49 10.20
CA VAL A 239 -12.98 -11.63 11.52
C VAL A 239 -11.95 -11.89 12.61
N GLY A 240 -11.03 -12.84 12.40
CA GLY A 240 -9.95 -13.17 13.32
C GLY A 240 -9.15 -11.93 13.77
N PRO A 241 -8.52 -11.17 12.84
CA PRO A 241 -7.82 -9.93 13.15
C PRO A 241 -8.67 -8.92 13.93
N TYR A 242 -9.93 -8.74 13.55
CA TYR A 242 -10.84 -7.79 14.21
C TYR A 242 -11.17 -8.21 15.65
N VAL A 243 -11.53 -9.47 15.87
CA VAL A 243 -11.86 -9.99 17.20
C VAL A 243 -10.62 -10.02 18.10
N LEU A 244 -9.45 -10.36 17.54
CA LEU A 244 -8.19 -10.36 18.28
C LEU A 244 -7.78 -8.95 18.70
N ALA A 245 -7.87 -7.97 17.79
CA ALA A 245 -7.61 -6.57 18.09
C ALA A 245 -8.51 -6.07 19.24
N ARG A 246 -9.80 -6.41 19.21
CA ARG A 246 -10.73 -6.12 20.31
C ARG A 246 -10.32 -6.75 21.62
N LYS A 247 -9.91 -8.03 21.60
CA LYS A 247 -9.48 -8.74 22.81
C LYS A 247 -8.25 -8.11 23.44
N LEU A 248 -7.28 -7.69 22.62
CA LEU A 248 -6.00 -7.14 23.08
C LEU A 248 -6.03 -5.62 23.35
N THR A 249 -7.09 -4.92 22.94
CA THR A 249 -7.25 -3.47 23.12
C THR A 249 -7.01 -2.98 24.56
N PRO A 250 -7.44 -3.68 25.64
CA PRO A 250 -7.10 -3.24 26.99
C PRO A 250 -5.59 -3.16 27.26
N LEU A 251 -4.77 -4.03 26.66
CA LEU A 251 -3.30 -4.00 26.80
C LEU A 251 -2.66 -2.95 25.89
N ILE A 252 -3.23 -2.70 24.72
CA ILE A 252 -2.76 -1.65 23.80
C ILE A 252 -3.13 -0.26 24.34
N LYS A 253 -4.24 -0.13 25.06
CA LYS A 253 -4.70 1.16 25.60
C LYS A 253 -3.74 1.75 26.63
N ILE A 254 -3.05 0.90 27.39
CA ILE A 254 -2.14 1.31 28.47
C ILE A 254 -0.69 1.51 28.00
N SER A 255 -0.34 1.08 26.78
CA SER A 255 1.02 1.18 26.26
C SER A 255 1.37 2.59 25.77
N GLN A 256 2.66 2.84 25.59
CA GLN A 256 3.18 4.14 25.11
C GLN A 256 2.85 4.34 23.64
N ARG A 257 3.20 3.36 22.81
CA ARG A 257 2.82 3.31 21.41
C ARG A 257 1.53 2.48 21.31
N LYS A 258 0.56 2.93 20.53
CA LYS A 258 -0.78 2.32 20.50
C LYS A 258 -1.19 2.04 19.06
N LEU A 259 -0.67 0.97 18.49
CA LEU A 259 -0.79 0.72 17.05
C LEU A 259 -1.29 -0.68 16.74
N ILE A 260 -2.29 -0.75 15.86
CA ILE A 260 -2.79 -1.97 15.26
C ILE A 260 -2.48 -1.91 13.77
N VAL A 261 -1.68 -2.85 13.27
CA VAL A 261 -1.34 -3.01 11.86
C VAL A 261 -2.04 -4.25 11.33
N ALA A 262 -2.84 -4.09 10.28
CA ALA A 262 -3.39 -5.19 9.51
C ALA A 262 -2.59 -5.37 8.22
N ILE A 263 -1.94 -6.53 8.05
CA ILE A 263 -1.27 -6.87 6.79
C ILE A 263 -2.35 -7.17 5.75
N SER A 264 -2.57 -6.22 4.84
CA SER A 264 -3.54 -6.29 3.77
C SER A 264 -2.88 -6.53 2.43
N ASP A 265 -3.61 -6.33 1.34
CA ASP A 265 -3.19 -6.67 -0.01
C ASP A 265 -3.82 -5.71 -1.03
N GLU A 266 -3.12 -5.38 -2.10
CA GLU A 266 -3.70 -4.63 -3.23
C GLU A 266 -4.89 -5.37 -3.86
N ALA A 267 -5.01 -6.68 -3.65
CA ALA A 267 -6.17 -7.49 -4.00
C ALA A 267 -7.47 -7.00 -3.34
N ALA A 268 -7.39 -6.17 -2.28
CA ALA A 268 -8.52 -5.54 -1.60
C ALA A 268 -9.10 -4.31 -2.34
N VAL A 269 -8.41 -3.78 -3.36
CA VAL A 269 -8.85 -2.59 -4.10
C VAL A 269 -9.97 -2.97 -5.06
N ILE A 270 -11.15 -2.37 -4.87
CA ILE A 270 -12.40 -2.78 -5.54
C ILE A 270 -12.37 -2.48 -7.05
N ASP A 271 -11.87 -1.32 -7.45
CA ASP A 271 -11.84 -0.90 -8.87
C ASP A 271 -10.55 -1.32 -9.60
N GLY A 272 -9.90 -2.40 -9.12
CA GLY A 272 -8.87 -3.14 -9.85
C GLY A 272 -7.63 -2.35 -10.26
N TYR A 273 -6.55 -2.44 -9.47
CA TYR A 273 -5.22 -1.99 -9.92
C TYR A 273 -4.60 -2.91 -11.01
N SER A 274 -5.24 -4.04 -11.33
CA SER A 274 -4.71 -5.02 -12.29
C SER A 274 -5.82 -5.83 -12.97
N SER A 275 -5.98 -5.62 -14.27
CA SER A 275 -6.75 -6.48 -15.18
C SER A 275 -6.14 -7.87 -15.39
N LEU A 276 -4.94 -8.12 -14.83
CA LEU A 276 -4.18 -9.37 -14.98
C LEU A 276 -4.45 -10.41 -13.87
N ALA A 277 -5.31 -10.11 -12.89
CA ALA A 277 -5.53 -10.95 -11.72
C ALA A 277 -6.99 -11.44 -11.62
N GLN A 278 -7.52 -12.03 -12.70
CA GLN A 278 -8.79 -12.75 -12.69
C GLN A 278 -8.65 -13.97 -11.74
N GLY A 279 -9.27 -13.94 -10.56
CA GLY A 279 -9.25 -15.05 -9.60
C GLY A 279 -9.20 -14.65 -8.12
N PHE A 280 -9.31 -15.66 -7.25
CA PHE A 280 -9.25 -15.56 -5.78
C PHE A 280 -10.35 -14.73 -5.11
N PRO A 281 -11.65 -14.93 -5.46
CA PRO A 281 -12.75 -14.13 -4.92
C PRO A 281 -12.81 -14.17 -3.39
N ALA A 282 -12.58 -15.33 -2.78
CA ALA A 282 -12.54 -15.48 -1.32
C ALA A 282 -11.46 -14.61 -0.67
N TYR A 283 -10.25 -14.63 -1.23
CA TYR A 283 -9.15 -13.83 -0.70
C TYR A 283 -9.41 -12.33 -0.86
N ARG A 284 -9.79 -11.89 -2.07
CA ARG A 284 -10.09 -10.48 -2.37
C ARG A 284 -11.19 -9.92 -1.48
N ALA A 285 -12.33 -10.61 -1.41
CA ALA A 285 -13.45 -10.19 -0.56
C ALA A 285 -13.03 -10.11 0.91
N SER A 286 -12.24 -11.09 1.39
CA SER A 286 -11.75 -11.08 2.77
C SER A 286 -10.79 -9.93 3.07
N LYS A 287 -9.91 -9.54 2.14
CA LYS A 287 -8.98 -8.41 2.34
C LYS A 287 -9.68 -7.06 2.22
N ALA A 288 -10.70 -6.94 1.36
CA ALA A 288 -11.58 -5.77 1.35
C ALA A 288 -12.35 -5.64 2.68
N ALA A 289 -12.86 -6.75 3.21
CA ALA A 289 -13.50 -6.77 4.53
C ALA A 289 -12.53 -6.41 5.67
N LEU A 290 -11.30 -6.94 5.64
CA LEU A 290 -10.24 -6.57 6.57
C LEU A 290 -9.97 -5.07 6.54
N ASN A 291 -9.88 -4.46 5.36
CA ASN A 291 -9.68 -3.02 5.22
C ASN A 291 -10.82 -2.23 5.87
N MET A 292 -12.08 -2.60 5.60
CA MET A 292 -13.24 -1.93 6.19
C MET A 292 -13.29 -2.09 7.71
N LEU A 293 -13.09 -3.31 8.23
CA LEU A 293 -13.09 -3.57 9.66
C LEU A 293 -11.97 -2.83 10.38
N THR A 294 -10.76 -2.81 9.80
CA THR A 294 -9.61 -2.09 10.36
C THR A 294 -9.85 -0.58 10.37
N ARG A 295 -10.37 -0.03 9.27
CA ARG A 295 -10.70 1.40 9.15
C ARG A 295 -11.72 1.85 10.18
N THR A 296 -12.84 1.13 10.29
CA THR A 296 -13.95 1.48 11.20
C THR A 296 -13.59 1.19 12.65
N TYR A 297 -12.79 0.15 12.92
CA TYR A 297 -12.29 -0.09 14.25
C TYR A 297 -11.33 1.01 14.70
N GLY A 298 -10.44 1.47 13.82
CA GLY A 298 -9.58 2.63 14.05
C GLY A 298 -10.35 3.90 14.45
N ASP A 299 -11.54 4.15 13.89
CA ASP A 299 -12.41 5.25 14.33
C ASP A 299 -12.97 5.01 15.74
N HIS A 300 -13.40 3.78 16.02
CA HIS A 300 -13.95 3.41 17.32
C HIS A 300 -12.94 3.57 18.48
N VAL A 301 -11.69 3.16 18.26
CA VAL A 301 -10.63 3.20 19.29
C VAL A 301 -9.80 4.49 19.27
N LYS A 302 -10.06 5.41 18.34
CA LYS A 302 -9.37 6.71 18.26
C LYS A 302 -9.44 7.50 19.57
N LYS A 303 -10.56 7.41 20.29
CA LYS A 303 -10.77 8.04 21.61
C LYS A 303 -9.77 7.56 22.68
N ASP A 304 -9.20 6.37 22.50
CA ASP A 304 -8.21 5.78 23.40
C ASP A 304 -6.75 6.08 22.95
N GLY A 305 -6.60 6.88 21.87
CA GLY A 305 -5.32 7.20 21.25
C GLY A 305 -4.73 6.07 20.41
N ILE A 306 -5.52 5.03 20.11
CA ILE A 306 -5.07 3.88 19.31
C ILE A 306 -5.20 4.21 17.82
N ILE A 307 -4.15 3.89 17.07
CA ILE A 307 -4.06 4.02 15.62
C ILE A 307 -4.27 2.63 15.01
N SER A 308 -5.08 2.54 13.97
CA SER A 308 -5.25 1.30 13.20
C SER A 308 -4.97 1.57 11.72
N VAL A 309 -4.10 0.78 11.10
CA VAL A 309 -3.69 0.97 9.69
C VAL A 309 -3.70 -0.33 8.92
N MET A 310 -3.81 -0.22 7.60
CA MET A 310 -3.67 -1.32 6.67
C MET A 310 -2.34 -1.16 5.94
N LEU A 311 -1.57 -2.24 5.88
CA LEU A 311 -0.23 -2.25 5.30
C LEU A 311 -0.13 -3.34 4.24
N PHE A 312 0.14 -2.96 3.00
CA PHE A 312 0.38 -3.88 1.90
C PHE A 312 1.88 -4.20 1.80
N PRO A 313 2.32 -5.45 2.00
CA PRO A 313 3.74 -5.80 2.03
C PRO A 313 4.40 -5.76 0.64
N GLY A 314 3.65 -5.56 -0.45
CA GLY A 314 4.13 -5.87 -1.79
C GLY A 314 4.08 -7.38 -2.07
N TRP A 315 4.32 -7.77 -3.33
CA TRP A 315 4.30 -9.17 -3.74
C TRP A 315 5.61 -9.88 -3.38
N CYS A 316 5.63 -10.49 -2.18
CA CYS A 316 6.82 -11.07 -1.52
C CYS A 316 7.10 -12.53 -1.89
N LYS A 317 8.39 -12.88 -2.04
CA LYS A 317 8.90 -14.25 -2.25
C LYS A 317 8.74 -15.10 -0.99
N THR A 318 7.56 -15.70 -0.87
CA THR A 318 7.15 -16.63 0.19
C THR A 318 6.41 -17.81 -0.44
N ASP A 319 6.10 -18.86 0.32
CA ASP A 319 5.20 -19.93 -0.17
C ASP A 319 3.87 -19.36 -0.68
N PHE A 320 3.40 -18.29 -0.04
CA PHE A 320 2.14 -17.61 -0.36
C PHE A 320 2.23 -16.81 -1.66
N GLY A 321 3.32 -16.06 -1.86
CA GLY A 321 3.53 -15.25 -3.07
C GLY A 321 4.04 -16.04 -4.27
N GLY A 322 4.67 -17.20 -4.03
CA GLY A 322 5.21 -18.07 -5.06
C GLY A 322 6.51 -17.55 -5.70
N PRO A 323 7.10 -18.33 -6.62
CA PRO A 323 8.42 -18.03 -7.19
C PRO A 323 8.44 -16.82 -8.13
N LYS A 324 7.26 -16.38 -8.62
CA LYS A 324 7.11 -15.20 -9.49
C LYS A 324 7.00 -13.88 -8.73
N ALA A 325 6.97 -13.93 -7.41
CA ALA A 325 6.95 -12.74 -6.57
C ALA A 325 8.21 -11.89 -6.80
N ARG A 326 8.01 -10.57 -6.80
CA ARG A 326 9.01 -9.60 -7.27
C ARG A 326 9.83 -9.00 -6.14
N LEU A 327 9.30 -9.05 -4.91
CA LEU A 327 9.91 -8.45 -3.74
C LEU A 327 10.54 -9.52 -2.86
N PHE A 328 11.78 -9.29 -2.40
CA PHE A 328 12.36 -10.14 -1.36
C PHE A 328 11.70 -9.83 -0.01
N THR A 329 11.44 -10.88 0.76
CA THR A 329 10.66 -10.79 2.01
C THR A 329 11.39 -9.97 3.08
N ASP A 330 12.72 -10.08 3.16
CA ASP A 330 13.58 -9.29 4.04
C ASP A 330 13.53 -7.78 3.72
N TYR A 331 13.59 -7.42 2.43
CA TYR A 331 13.46 -6.04 1.99
C TYR A 331 12.06 -5.47 2.25
N SER A 332 11.01 -6.25 1.97
CA SER A 332 9.64 -5.88 2.29
C SER A 332 9.45 -5.59 3.77
N VAL A 333 9.89 -6.50 4.64
CA VAL A 333 9.72 -6.35 6.09
C VAL A 333 10.56 -5.22 6.66
N SER A 334 11.82 -5.06 6.23
CA SER A 334 12.66 -3.96 6.71
C SER A 334 12.06 -2.59 6.33
N SER A 335 11.48 -2.49 5.13
CA SER A 335 10.77 -1.30 4.68
C SER A 335 9.46 -1.10 5.46
N MET A 336 8.69 -2.16 5.73
CA MET A 336 7.49 -2.08 6.56
C MET A 336 7.81 -1.63 7.99
N ILE A 337 8.89 -2.12 8.60
CA ILE A 337 9.34 -1.68 9.94
C ILE A 337 9.65 -0.18 9.93
N LYS A 338 10.34 0.32 8.90
CA LYS A 338 10.57 1.77 8.71
C LYS A 338 9.27 2.54 8.52
N THR A 339 8.35 2.04 7.70
CA THR A 339 7.04 2.66 7.52
C THR A 339 6.27 2.72 8.84
N ILE A 340 6.24 1.64 9.60
CA ILE A 340 5.57 1.54 10.91
C ILE A 340 6.13 2.55 11.93
N SER A 341 7.44 2.82 11.92
CA SER A 341 8.06 3.78 12.85
C SER A 341 7.63 5.23 12.58
N THR A 342 7.21 5.54 11.35
CA THR A 342 6.75 6.88 10.95
C THR A 342 5.27 7.14 11.26
N LEU A 343 4.46 6.11 11.51
CA LEU A 343 3.02 6.26 11.65
C LEU A 343 2.65 7.13 12.87
N ASN A 344 1.59 7.92 12.73
CA ASN A 344 1.09 8.79 13.79
C ASN A 344 -0.45 8.87 13.70
N ALA A 345 -1.07 9.68 14.57
CA ALA A 345 -2.52 9.79 14.64
C ALA A 345 -3.19 10.24 13.32
N GLU A 346 -2.48 10.98 12.47
CA GLU A 346 -2.98 11.43 11.16
C GLU A 346 -3.10 10.29 10.15
N LYS A 347 -2.32 9.21 10.36
CA LYS A 347 -2.35 7.99 9.54
C LYS A 347 -3.42 7.01 10.00
N ASN A 348 -4.21 7.32 11.03
CA ASN A 348 -5.27 6.42 11.48
C ASN A 348 -6.26 6.13 10.34
N GLY A 349 -6.48 4.84 10.06
CA GLY A 349 -7.36 4.37 9.01
C GLY A 349 -6.76 4.39 7.60
N CYS A 350 -5.47 4.74 7.42
CA CYS A 350 -4.87 4.74 6.08
C CYS A 350 -4.63 3.31 5.56
N PHE A 351 -4.60 3.19 4.24
CA PHE A 351 -4.06 2.03 3.55
C PHE A 351 -2.82 2.46 2.77
N ILE A 352 -1.68 1.82 3.08
CA ILE A 352 -0.36 2.18 2.55
C ILE A 352 0.41 0.92 2.19
N ASP A 353 1.40 1.04 1.30
CA ASP A 353 2.32 -0.04 0.98
C ASP A 353 3.53 -0.08 1.92
N TYR A 354 4.38 -1.09 1.73
CA TYR A 354 5.58 -1.34 2.53
C TYR A 354 6.57 -0.17 2.55
N SER A 355 6.50 0.74 1.58
CA SER A 355 7.33 1.96 1.46
C SER A 355 6.63 3.21 2.00
N GLY A 356 5.40 3.09 2.50
CA GLY A 356 4.60 4.19 3.03
C GLY A 356 3.77 4.93 1.99
N ARG A 357 3.77 4.49 0.72
CA ARG A 357 2.94 5.11 -0.32
C ARG A 357 1.47 4.77 -0.11
N PRO A 358 0.55 5.74 -0.28
CA PRO A 358 -0.89 5.46 -0.22
C PRO A 358 -1.32 4.39 -1.22
N VAL A 359 -2.17 3.47 -0.76
CA VAL A 359 -2.88 2.52 -1.60
C VAL A 359 -4.37 2.90 -1.59
N PRO A 360 -5.03 3.07 -2.75
CA PRO A 360 -6.43 3.45 -2.79
C PRO A 360 -7.32 2.35 -2.21
N PHE A 361 -8.39 2.72 -1.51
CA PHE A 361 -9.47 1.77 -1.15
C PHE A 361 -10.35 1.44 -2.35
N TYR A 362 -10.54 2.45 -3.19
CA TYR A 362 -11.35 2.48 -4.39
C TYR A 362 -10.66 3.45 -5.36
N ILE A 363 -10.68 3.16 -6.66
CA ILE A 363 -10.24 4.12 -7.68
C ILE A 363 -11.52 4.77 -8.21
N THR A 364 -11.73 6.06 -7.95
CA THR A 364 -12.94 6.74 -8.42
C THR A 364 -12.71 7.25 -9.84
N LEU A 365 -13.41 6.66 -10.81
CA LEU A 365 -13.48 7.12 -12.20
C LEU A 365 -14.88 7.70 -12.48
N PHE A 366 -15.20 8.88 -11.95
CA PHE A 366 -16.41 9.61 -12.36
C PHE A 366 -16.11 11.07 -12.62
#